data_AF-A0A6F8YR40-F1
#
_entry.id   AF-A0A6F8YR40-F1
#
_cell.length_a   1.000
_cell.length_b   1.000
_cell.length_c   1.000
_cell.angle_alpha   90.00
_cell.angle_beta   90.00
_cell.angle_gamma   90.00
#
_symmetry.space_group_name_H-M   'P 1'
#
loop_
_entity.id
_entity.type
_entity.pdbx_description
1 polymer ?
#
loop_
_entity_poly.entity_id
_entity_poly.type
_entity_poly.pdbx_seq_one_letter_code
_entity_poly.pdbx_strand_id
1 'polypeptide(L)'
;MVVKHTSGSLTMTTANRADLQQRCSAVIVGIGACGSCTRWVVKDAIELERSGTPTVSLYTQAFAILAVTVAKSEGMADLLNVLLPHPLNSLADDEVRSAARASIDRVTQALLAGPVPA
;
A
#
# COMPACT_ATOMS: atom_id res chain seq x y z
N MET A 1 -0.63 12.09 -9.88
CA MET A 1 0.07 11.25 -8.89
C MET A 1 0.51 12.14 -7.75
N VAL A 2 -0.12 12.02 -6.58
CA VAL A 2 0.30 12.72 -5.36
C VAL A 2 1.17 11.77 -4.55
N VAL A 3 2.43 12.13 -4.32
CA VAL A 3 3.33 11.37 -3.44
C VAL A 3 3.31 12.07 -2.08
N LYS A 4 2.74 11.40 -1.07
CA LYS A 4 2.63 11.92 0.29
C LYS A 4 3.38 11.00 1.23
N HIS A 5 4.38 11.54 1.93
CA HIS A 5 5.20 10.78 2.86
C HIS A 5 4.55 10.82 4.25
N THR A 6 3.98 9.71 4.72
CA THR A 6 3.56 9.54 6.12
C THR A 6 4.73 8.92 6.88
N SER A 7 5.25 9.60 7.92
CA SER A 7 6.32 9.00 8.74
C SER A 7 5.76 7.81 9.51
N GLY A 8 6.56 6.76 9.68
CA GLY A 8 6.15 5.43 10.16
C GLY A 8 5.70 5.33 11.63
N SER A 9 5.11 6.38 12.19
CA SER A 9 4.65 6.45 13.58
C SER A 9 3.17 6.79 13.76
N LEU A 10 2.44 7.18 12.70
CA LEU A 10 1.03 7.58 12.78
C LEU A 10 0.24 7.15 11.54
N THR A 11 -1.02 6.74 11.75
CA THR A 11 -2.00 6.60 10.65
C THR A 11 -2.18 7.95 9.96
N MET A 12 -2.45 7.91 8.66
CA MET A 12 -2.87 9.08 7.89
C MET A 12 -4.03 9.82 8.57
N THR A 13 -3.87 11.13 8.76
CA THR A 13 -4.91 11.97 9.37
C THR A 13 -6.13 12.05 8.45
N THR A 14 -7.31 12.33 9.04
CA THR A 14 -8.56 12.53 8.29
C THR A 14 -8.42 13.65 7.25
N ALA A 15 -7.73 14.74 7.60
CA ALA A 15 -7.45 15.83 6.66
C ALA A 15 -6.59 15.39 5.47
N ASN A 16 -5.56 14.57 5.72
CA ASN A 16 -4.72 14.04 4.65
C ASN A 16 -5.47 13.11 3.71
N ARG A 17 -6.38 12.31 4.25
CA ARG A 17 -7.25 11.41 3.49
C ARG A 17 -8.25 12.17 2.62
N ALA A 18 -8.90 13.19 3.16
CA ALA A 18 -9.84 14.02 2.39
C ALA A 18 -9.15 14.74 1.22
N ASP A 19 -7.94 15.27 1.44
CA ASP A 19 -7.10 15.85 0.37
C ASP A 19 -6.78 14.81 -0.73
N LEU A 20 -6.44 13.58 -0.37
CA LEU A 20 -6.19 12.51 -1.35
C LEU A 20 -7.46 12.14 -2.13
N GLN A 21 -8.61 11.97 -1.46
CA GLN A 21 -9.89 11.66 -2.12
C GLN A 21 -10.31 12.72 -3.13
N GLN A 22 -10.09 14.00 -2.82
CA GLN A 22 -10.46 15.09 -3.71
C GLN A 22 -9.59 15.18 -4.96
N ARG A 23 -8.33 14.73 -4.86
CA ARG A 23 -7.31 14.97 -5.88
C ARG A 23 -6.84 13.72 -6.61
N CYS A 24 -7.15 12.54 -6.08
CA CYS A 24 -6.68 11.26 -6.59
C CYS A 24 -7.86 10.32 -6.81
N SER A 25 -7.93 9.75 -8.01
CA SER A 25 -8.88 8.68 -8.34
C SER A 25 -8.42 7.29 -7.89
N ALA A 26 -7.16 7.16 -7.48
CA ALA A 26 -6.54 5.94 -6.97
C ALA A 26 -5.28 6.29 -6.15
N VAL A 27 -4.91 5.44 -5.19
CA VAL A 27 -3.75 5.65 -4.31
C VAL A 27 -2.87 4.42 -4.25
N ILE A 28 -1.56 4.61 -4.26
CA ILE A 28 -0.57 3.57 -3.96
C ILE A 28 0.05 3.90 -2.60
N VAL A 29 -0.05 2.98 -1.65
CA VAL A 29 0.51 3.14 -0.30
C VAL A 29 1.73 2.23 -0.15
N GLY A 30 2.87 2.78 0.23
CA GLY A 30 4.07 1.98 0.43
C GLY A 30 5.24 2.77 1.03
N ILE A 31 6.30 2.10 1.51
CA ILE A 31 6.51 0.65 1.41
C ILE A 31 6.59 -0.05 2.78
N GLY A 32 5.94 -1.21 2.89
CA GLY A 32 6.10 -2.13 4.01
C GLY A 32 7.35 -3.00 3.85
N ALA A 33 8.48 -2.53 4.40
CA ALA A 33 9.77 -3.23 4.37
C ALA A 33 10.27 -3.68 5.76
N CYS A 34 9.44 -3.51 6.79
CA CYS A 34 9.73 -3.71 8.20
C CYS A 34 8.42 -3.96 8.97
N GLY A 35 8.49 -4.43 10.22
CA GLY A 35 7.30 -4.74 11.01
C GLY A 35 6.36 -3.54 11.22
N SER A 36 6.90 -2.40 11.67
CA SER A 36 6.10 -1.20 11.95
C SER A 36 5.52 -0.57 10.68
N CYS A 37 6.35 -0.35 9.66
CA CYS A 37 5.92 0.24 8.40
C CYS A 37 4.91 -0.64 7.65
N THR A 38 5.03 -1.97 7.71
CA THR A 38 4.01 -2.88 7.15
C THR A 38 2.65 -2.65 7.82
N ARG A 39 2.61 -2.56 9.15
CA ARG A 39 1.37 -2.31 9.88
C ARG A 39 0.70 -1.00 9.48
N TRP A 40 1.48 0.08 9.37
CA TRP A 40 0.94 1.39 9.01
C TRP A 40 0.49 1.46 7.55
N VAL A 41 1.22 0.85 6.61
CA VAL A 41 0.81 0.74 5.21
C VAL A 41 -0.53 0.03 5.07
N VAL A 42 -0.73 -1.08 5.79
CA VAL A 42 -2.04 -1.79 5.79
C VAL A 42 -3.14 -0.89 6.34
N LYS A 43 -2.91 -0.24 7.49
CA LYS A 43 -3.93 0.63 8.11
C LYS A 43 -4.32 1.80 7.22
N ASP A 44 -3.34 2.46 6.60
CA ASP A 44 -3.59 3.57 5.68
C ASP A 44 -4.38 3.10 4.44
N ALA A 45 -4.03 1.92 3.90
CA ALA A 45 -4.74 1.34 2.76
C ALA A 45 -6.21 1.00 3.11
N ILE A 46 -6.45 0.42 4.28
CA ILE A 46 -7.82 0.12 4.77
C ILE A 46 -8.65 1.40 4.93
N GLU A 47 -8.08 2.44 5.51
CA GLU A 47 -8.79 3.69 5.74
C GLU A 47 -9.13 4.44 4.44
N LEU A 48 -8.33 4.23 3.38
CA LEU A 48 -8.61 4.72 2.04
C LEU A 48 -9.67 3.89 1.33
N GLU A 49 -9.58 2.56 1.40
CA GLU A 49 -10.56 1.64 0.82
C GLU A 49 -11.96 1.84 1.41
N ARG A 50 -12.06 1.91 2.75
CA ARG A 50 -13.31 2.22 3.47
C ARG A 50 -13.93 3.55 3.07
N SER A 51 -13.13 4.44 2.50
CA SER A 51 -13.58 5.73 2.02
C SER A 51 -13.91 5.77 0.53
N GLY A 52 -13.90 4.62 -0.14
CA GLY A 52 -14.25 4.46 -1.54
C GLY A 52 -13.14 4.85 -2.52
N THR A 53 -11.89 5.00 -2.06
CA THR A 53 -10.75 5.29 -2.95
C THR A 53 -10.01 3.99 -3.28
N PRO A 54 -9.96 3.57 -4.56
CA PRO A 54 -9.19 2.39 -4.96
C PRO A 54 -7.74 2.52 -4.53
N THR A 55 -7.27 1.54 -3.75
CA THR A 55 -5.97 1.59 -3.12
C THR A 55 -5.22 0.28 -3.24
N VAL A 56 -3.95 0.37 -3.61
CA VAL A 56 -3.05 -0.78 -3.58
C VAL A 56 -1.90 -0.50 -2.66
N SER A 57 -1.50 -1.54 -1.93
CA SER A 57 -0.47 -1.45 -0.91
C SER A 57 0.75 -2.29 -1.30
N LEU A 58 1.94 -1.72 -1.10
CA LEU A 58 3.22 -2.32 -1.52
C LEU A 58 4.02 -2.81 -0.31
N TYR A 59 4.48 -4.06 -0.39
CA TYR A 59 5.27 -4.68 0.67
C TYR A 59 6.40 -5.53 0.11
N THR A 60 7.43 -5.74 0.90
CA THR A 60 8.44 -6.75 0.59
C THR A 60 7.97 -8.15 1.01
N GLN A 61 8.38 -9.18 0.26
CA GLN A 61 7.95 -10.58 0.45
C GLN A 61 8.05 -11.06 1.92
N ALA A 62 9.08 -10.65 2.65
CA ALA A 62 9.30 -11.04 4.05
C ALA A 62 8.16 -10.63 5.00
N PHE A 63 7.36 -9.62 4.65
CA PHE A 63 6.29 -9.08 5.50
C PHE A 63 4.89 -9.38 4.98
N ALA A 64 4.75 -10.22 3.94
CA ALA A 64 3.45 -10.58 3.37
C ALA A 64 2.49 -11.17 4.40
N ILE A 65 2.98 -12.08 5.26
CA ILE A 65 2.16 -12.72 6.31
C ILE A 65 1.67 -11.67 7.32
N LEU A 66 2.55 -10.74 7.72
CA LEU A 66 2.17 -9.67 8.63
C LEU A 66 1.11 -8.77 8.00
N ALA A 67 1.28 -8.38 6.73
CA ALA A 67 0.33 -7.53 6.02
C ALA A 67 -1.07 -8.16 6.00
N VAL A 68 -1.16 -9.43 5.59
CA VAL A 68 -2.41 -10.19 5.55
C VAL A 68 -3.01 -10.36 6.95
N THR A 69 -2.19 -10.59 7.98
CA THR A 69 -2.67 -10.77 9.36
C THR A 69 -3.30 -9.48 9.89
N VAL A 70 -2.64 -8.33 9.67
CA VAL A 70 -3.19 -7.03 10.07
C VAL A 70 -4.47 -6.74 9.30
N ALA A 71 -4.49 -6.98 7.98
CA ALA A 71 -5.66 -6.72 7.15
C ALA A 71 -6.87 -7.55 7.59
N LYS A 72 -6.67 -8.84 7.86
CA LYS A 72 -7.70 -9.73 8.43
C LYS A 72 -8.20 -9.26 9.79
N SER A 73 -7.31 -8.82 10.67
CA SER A 73 -7.70 -8.33 12.01
C SER A 73 -8.58 -7.07 11.97
N GLU A 74 -8.53 -6.33 10.87
CA GLU A 74 -9.30 -5.11 10.63
C GLU A 74 -10.51 -5.34 9.70
N GLY A 75 -10.82 -6.61 9.37
CA GLY A 75 -11.98 -6.99 8.56
C GLY A 75 -11.79 -6.87 7.04
N MET A 76 -10.58 -6.53 6.56
CA MET A 76 -10.29 -6.29 5.15
C MET A 76 -9.39 -7.39 4.57
N ALA A 77 -9.84 -8.64 4.63
CA ALA A 77 -9.03 -9.79 4.20
C ALA A 77 -8.65 -9.74 2.71
N ASP A 78 -9.50 -9.11 1.90
CA ASP A 78 -9.35 -8.99 0.43
C ASP A 78 -8.60 -7.72 0.00
N LEU A 79 -7.94 -7.04 0.95
CA LEU A 79 -7.12 -5.87 0.65
C LEU A 79 -6.07 -6.19 -0.42
N LEU A 80 -6.00 -5.36 -1.46
CA LEU A 80 -5.10 -5.58 -2.59
C LEU A 80 -3.65 -5.23 -2.21
N ASN A 81 -2.80 -6.26 -2.28
CA ASN A 81 -1.41 -6.22 -1.85
C ASN A 81 -0.49 -6.63 -3.01
N VAL A 82 0.52 -5.83 -3.32
CA VAL A 82 1.56 -6.18 -4.30
C VAL A 82 2.89 -6.41 -3.58
N LEU A 83 3.47 -7.58 -3.85
CA LEU A 83 4.74 -8.00 -3.27
C LEU A 83 5.93 -7.62 -4.15
N LEU A 84 6.96 -7.10 -3.48
CA LEU A 84 8.26 -6.69 -4.00
C LEU A 84 9.37 -7.55 -3.38
N PRO A 85 10.55 -7.66 -4.02
CA PRO A 85 11.69 -8.38 -3.46
C PRO A 85 12.09 -7.89 -2.06
N HIS A 86 12.72 -8.75 -1.28
CA HIS A 86 13.27 -8.40 0.03
C HIS A 86 14.76 -8.79 0.11
N PRO A 87 15.63 -7.97 0.72
CA PRO A 87 15.39 -6.60 1.20
C PRO A 87 15.68 -5.56 0.09
N LEU A 88 14.83 -4.55 -0.06
CA LEU A 88 15.02 -3.53 -1.11
C LEU A 88 16.21 -2.61 -0.87
N ASN A 89 16.63 -2.42 0.38
CA ASN A 89 17.74 -1.53 0.73
C ASN A 89 19.12 -2.08 0.36
N SER A 90 19.20 -3.36 -0.02
CA SER A 90 20.44 -4.03 -0.40
C SER A 90 20.55 -4.21 -1.92
N LEU A 91 19.49 -3.85 -2.66
CA LEU A 91 19.46 -3.89 -4.12
C LEU A 91 20.11 -2.63 -4.68
N ALA A 92 20.73 -2.76 -5.85
CA ALA A 92 21.16 -1.62 -6.63
C ALA A 92 19.95 -0.87 -7.23
N ASP A 93 20.14 0.41 -7.57
CA ASP A 93 19.05 1.27 -8.08
C ASP A 93 18.37 0.72 -9.34
N ASP A 94 19.13 0.04 -10.21
CA ASP A 94 18.62 -0.62 -11.41
C ASP A 94 17.77 -1.85 -11.07
N GLU A 95 18.17 -2.64 -10.07
CA GLU A 95 17.39 -3.75 -9.55
C GLU A 95 16.09 -3.28 -8.89
N VAL A 96 16.12 -2.19 -8.11
CA VAL A 96 14.92 -1.56 -7.55
C VAL A 96 13.99 -1.08 -8.66
N ARG A 97 14.55 -0.43 -9.70
CA ARG A 97 13.77 0.04 -10.85
C ARG A 97 13.18 -1.13 -11.64
N SER A 98 13.91 -2.22 -11.77
CA SER A 98 13.44 -3.45 -12.41
C SER A 98 12.28 -4.07 -11.63
N ALA A 99 12.42 -4.18 -10.30
CA ALA A 99 11.36 -4.67 -9.41
C ALA A 99 10.09 -3.79 -9.49
N ALA A 100 10.26 -2.47 -9.50
CA ALA A 100 9.16 -1.53 -9.68
C ALA A 100 8.46 -1.74 -11.03
N ARG A 101 9.22 -1.83 -12.14
CA ARG A 101 8.66 -2.09 -13.47
C ARG A 101 7.90 -3.41 -13.54
N ALA A 102 8.45 -4.48 -12.97
CA ALA A 102 7.82 -5.80 -12.91
C ALA A 102 6.54 -5.84 -12.04
N SER A 103 6.28 -4.80 -11.24
CA SER A 103 5.08 -4.66 -10.42
C SER A 103 3.97 -3.82 -11.05
N ILE A 104 4.27 -3.07 -12.12
CA ILE A 104 3.33 -2.10 -12.72
C ILE A 104 2.03 -2.78 -13.12
N ASP A 105 2.07 -3.90 -13.85
CA ASP A 105 0.84 -4.56 -14.32
C ASP A 105 -0.05 -5.01 -13.17
N ARG A 106 0.55 -5.55 -12.09
CA ARG A 106 -0.17 -5.96 -10.89
C ARG A 106 -0.79 -4.77 -10.15
N VAL A 107 -0.04 -3.67 -10.03
CA VAL A 107 -0.52 -2.41 -9.46
C VAL A 107 -1.69 -1.85 -10.26
N THR A 108 -1.55 -1.78 -11.60
CA THR A 108 -2.58 -1.26 -12.48
C THR A 108 -3.84 -2.12 -12.45
N GLN A 109 -3.71 -3.45 -12.50
CA GLN A 109 -4.85 -4.36 -12.39
C GLN A 109 -5.58 -4.20 -11.05
N ALA A 110 -4.84 -4.09 -9.94
CA ALA A 110 -5.43 -3.86 -8.63
C ALA A 110 -6.24 -2.55 -8.58
N LEU A 111 -5.68 -1.45 -9.07
CA LEU A 111 -6.37 -0.15 -9.04
C LEU A 111 -7.58 -0.09 -9.98
N LEU A 112 -7.56 -0.81 -11.10
CA LEU A 112 -8.68 -0.86 -12.04
C LEU A 112 -9.83 -1.76 -11.57
N ALA A 113 -9.62 -2.64 -10.59
CA ALA A 113 -10.67 -3.46 -10.00
C ALA A 113 -11.67 -2.64 -9.17
N GLY A 114 -11.34 -1.39 -8.82
CA GLY A 114 -12.14 -0.52 -7.96
C GLY A 114 -11.91 -0.77 -6.47
N PRO A 115 -12.62 -0.04 -5.59
CA PRO A 115 -12.47 -0.19 -4.14
C PRO A 115 -12.97 -1.54 -3.66
N VAL A 116 -12.26 -2.12 -2.69
CA VAL A 116 -12.68 -3.36 -2.02
C VAL A 116 -13.86 -3.03 -1.09
N PRO A 117 -15.03 -3.68 -1.25
CA PRO A 117 -16.17 -3.46 -0.36
C PRO A 117 -15.81 -3.90 1.06
N ALA A 118 -16.20 -3.07 2.03
CA ALA A 118 -15.94 -3.28 3.46
C ALA A 118 -16.90 -4.30 4.11
#